data_AF-A0A968LIH8-F1
#
_entry.id   AF-A0A968LIH8-F1
#
_cell.length_a   1.000
_cell.length_b   1.000
_cell.length_c   1.000
_cell.angle_alpha   90.00
_cell.angle_beta   90.00
_cell.angle_gamma   90.00
#
_symmetry.space_group_name_H-M   'P 1'
#
loop_
_entity.id
_entity.type
_entity.pdbx_description
1 polymer ?
#
loop_
_entity_poly.entity_id
_entity_poly.type
_entity_poly.pdbx_seq_one_letter_code
_entity_poly.pdbx_strand_id
1 'polypeptide(L)'
;LSLYRLPPDFDRWTTPHPTRAELEGRDGKGLASPLAGLELFWLRDRLEAFLVHVQGSARLELPDGAIASVGYAGKTDRPYTSIGMELVRDGILERSGLTLPAVLAYLRATPTALEQYLPRNESFIFFRETGGSPPTGSLGVPVTGDRSIATDKSLMPPGALAFIQVPLPYADGNGGMAFRPTHRFVLDQDTGSAIRGAGRVDVFLGTGAEAGVSHWGYSIALGH
;
A
#
# COMPACT_ATOMS: atom_id res chain seq x y z
N LEU A 1 -12.59 0.65 11.92
CA LEU A 1 -11.62 1.74 11.61
C LEU A 1 -11.86 2.24 10.21
N SER A 2 -11.64 3.52 9.94
CA SER A 2 -12.26 4.15 8.76
C SER A 2 -11.27 4.45 7.65
N LEU A 3 -11.73 4.33 6.41
CA LEU A 3 -11.11 5.01 5.26
C LEU A 3 -11.78 6.37 5.12
N TYR A 4 -10.99 7.42 4.85
CA TYR A 4 -11.50 8.80 4.82
C TYR A 4 -11.41 9.41 3.42
N ARG A 5 -12.41 10.25 3.10
CA ARG A 5 -12.38 11.14 1.93
C ARG A 5 -11.29 12.19 2.10
N LEU A 6 -10.78 12.71 0.99
CA LEU A 6 -9.96 13.91 1.02
C LEU A 6 -10.81 15.09 1.55
N PRO A 7 -10.37 15.81 2.60
CA PRO A 7 -11.09 16.97 3.09
C PRO A 7 -11.30 18.02 1.99
N PRO A 8 -12.47 18.67 1.90
CA PRO A 8 -12.74 19.66 0.86
C PRO A 8 -11.89 20.93 1.00
N ASP A 9 -11.32 21.17 2.17
CA ASP A 9 -10.44 22.29 2.48
C ASP A 9 -8.95 21.88 2.50
N PHE A 10 -8.60 20.69 1.99
CA PHE A 10 -7.26 20.14 2.05
C PHE A 10 -6.18 21.08 1.48
N ASP A 11 -6.48 21.82 0.41
CA ASP A 11 -5.55 22.79 -0.20
C ASP A 11 -5.24 24.00 0.70
N ARG A 12 -6.00 24.18 1.79
CA ARG A 12 -5.80 25.25 2.79
C ARG A 12 -5.03 24.78 4.02
N TRP A 13 -4.71 23.48 4.10
CA TRP A 13 -3.99 22.93 5.23
C TRP A 13 -2.56 23.50 5.27
N THR A 14 -2.10 23.85 6.47
CA THR A 14 -0.73 24.33 6.66
C THR A 14 0.24 23.18 6.49
N THR A 15 1.37 23.41 5.81
CA THR A 15 2.44 22.43 5.69
C THR A 15 3.46 22.57 6.84
N PRO A 16 3.97 21.46 7.39
CA PRO A 16 3.54 20.08 7.09
C PRO A 16 2.13 19.81 7.63
N HIS A 17 1.33 19.06 6.86
CA HIS A 17 -0.06 18.68 7.23
C HIS A 17 -0.10 17.96 8.59
N PRO A 18 -1.26 17.80 9.25
CA PRO A 18 -1.36 16.99 10.47
C PRO A 18 -0.82 15.57 10.28
N THR A 19 -0.20 15.03 11.33
CA THR A 19 0.30 13.66 11.38
C THR A 19 -0.86 12.66 11.41
N ARG A 20 -0.60 11.41 11.00
CA ARG A 20 -1.53 10.29 11.20
C ARG A 20 -2.12 10.25 12.61
N ALA A 21 -1.28 10.41 13.64
CA ALA A 21 -1.74 10.33 15.03
C ALA A 21 -2.71 11.46 15.40
N GLU A 22 -2.51 12.66 14.85
CA GLU A 22 -3.42 13.80 15.02
C GLU A 22 -4.72 13.62 14.22
N LEU A 23 -4.67 12.90 13.10
CA LEU A 23 -5.82 12.65 12.24
C LEU A 23 -6.71 11.50 12.74
N GLU A 24 -6.18 10.30 12.97
CA GLU A 24 -6.98 9.12 13.36
C GLU A 24 -6.86 8.76 14.84
N GLY A 25 -6.01 9.44 15.60
CA GLY A 25 -5.67 9.06 16.97
C GLY A 25 -4.64 7.93 17.02
N ARG A 26 -4.00 7.74 18.18
CA ARG A 26 -3.01 6.67 18.36
C ARG A 26 -3.61 5.28 18.28
N ASP A 27 -4.87 5.11 18.67
CA ASP A 27 -5.64 3.86 18.56
C ASP A 27 -6.35 3.71 17.20
N GLY A 28 -6.34 4.76 16.38
CA GLY A 28 -7.02 4.84 15.09
C GLY A 28 -8.53 5.08 15.19
N LYS A 29 -9.13 5.05 16.40
CA LYS A 29 -10.59 5.06 16.56
C LYS A 29 -11.23 6.40 16.22
N GLY A 30 -10.43 7.45 16.07
CA GLY A 30 -10.89 8.75 15.61
C GLY A 30 -11.90 9.43 16.53
N LEU A 31 -11.92 9.08 17.83
CA LEU A 31 -12.71 9.79 18.82
C LEU A 31 -12.18 11.24 18.91
N ALA A 32 -12.97 12.21 18.45
CA ALA A 32 -12.60 13.61 18.23
C ALA A 32 -11.59 13.85 17.07
N SER A 33 -11.58 12.97 16.06
CA SER A 33 -10.79 13.17 14.84
C SER A 33 -11.23 14.43 14.07
N PRO A 34 -10.28 15.22 13.53
CA PRO A 34 -10.61 16.29 12.57
C PRO A 34 -11.18 15.74 11.25
N LEU A 35 -11.14 14.42 11.03
CA LEU A 35 -11.73 13.74 9.88
C LEU A 35 -13.15 13.22 10.14
N ALA A 36 -13.73 13.49 11.31
CA ALA A 36 -15.09 13.06 11.63
C ALA A 36 -16.10 13.58 10.61
N GLY A 37 -16.93 12.68 10.07
CA GLY A 37 -17.89 12.97 9.01
C GLY A 37 -17.33 12.80 7.59
N LEU A 38 -16.04 12.50 7.43
CA LEU A 38 -15.40 12.21 6.14
C LEU A 38 -15.22 10.71 5.89
N GLU A 39 -15.80 9.84 6.71
CA GLU A 39 -15.70 8.39 6.55
C GLU A 39 -16.35 7.91 5.23
N LEU A 40 -15.63 7.05 4.51
CA LEU A 40 -16.11 6.31 3.34
C LEU A 40 -16.65 4.94 3.73
N PHE A 41 -15.82 4.17 4.43
CA PHE A 41 -16.12 2.81 4.84
C PHE A 41 -15.49 2.55 6.21
N TRP A 42 -16.17 1.71 7.00
CA TRP A 42 -15.65 1.17 8.26
C TRP A 42 -15.22 -0.27 8.05
N LEU A 43 -13.94 -0.52 8.30
CA LEU A 43 -13.31 -1.83 8.24
C LEU A 43 -13.31 -2.49 9.62
N ARG A 44 -13.21 -3.83 9.61
CA ARG A 44 -13.29 -4.67 10.82
C ARG A 44 -12.15 -4.39 11.79
N ASP A 45 -10.96 -4.17 11.26
CA ASP A 45 -9.77 -3.91 12.07
C ASP A 45 -8.80 -2.90 11.43
N ARG A 46 -7.76 -2.54 12.20
CA ARG A 46 -6.78 -1.52 11.81
C ARG A 46 -5.81 -2.01 10.77
N LEU A 47 -5.55 -3.32 10.79
CA LEU A 47 -4.62 -3.94 9.88
C LEU A 47 -5.18 -3.91 8.47
N GLU A 48 -6.47 -4.24 8.30
CA GLU A 48 -7.17 -4.10 7.02
C GLU A 48 -7.11 -2.66 6.51
N ALA A 49 -7.41 -1.66 7.36
CA ALA A 49 -7.31 -0.25 6.97
C ALA A 49 -5.89 0.16 6.57
N PHE A 50 -4.88 -0.28 7.34
CA PHE A 50 -3.48 -0.02 7.02
C PHE A 50 -3.07 -0.68 5.69
N LEU A 51 -3.52 -1.91 5.43
CA LEU A 51 -3.25 -2.58 4.16
C LEU A 51 -3.81 -1.78 2.99
N VAL A 52 -5.04 -1.26 3.09
CA VAL A 52 -5.61 -0.39 2.04
C VAL A 52 -4.77 0.89 1.85
N HIS A 53 -4.23 1.49 2.92
CA HIS A 53 -3.29 2.61 2.82
C HIS A 53 -2.01 2.23 2.07
N VAL A 54 -1.43 1.07 2.38
CA VAL A 54 -0.20 0.61 1.70
C VAL A 54 -0.46 0.35 0.22
N GLN A 55 -1.62 -0.23 -0.13
CA GLN A 55 -1.96 -0.57 -1.51
C GLN A 55 -2.52 0.61 -2.33
N GLY A 56 -3.02 1.67 -1.67
CA GLY A 56 -3.60 2.85 -2.33
C GLY A 56 -4.97 2.64 -2.98
N SER A 57 -5.46 1.40 -3.03
CA SER A 57 -6.79 1.05 -3.55
C SER A 57 -7.27 -0.29 -2.97
N ALA A 58 -8.58 -0.52 -3.01
CA ALA A 58 -9.18 -1.79 -2.57
C ALA A 58 -10.57 -2.02 -3.16
N ARG A 59 -10.96 -3.29 -3.28
CA ARG A 59 -12.35 -3.72 -3.39
C ARG A 59 -12.83 -4.17 -2.01
N LEU A 60 -14.02 -3.73 -1.63
CA LEU A 60 -14.59 -3.96 -0.31
C LEU A 60 -15.90 -4.71 -0.50
N GLU A 61 -16.00 -5.88 0.11
CA GLU A 61 -17.26 -6.62 0.21
C GLU A 61 -18.05 -6.07 1.40
N LEU A 62 -19.26 -5.58 1.13
CA LEU A 62 -20.16 -5.01 2.13
C LEU A 62 -20.99 -6.11 2.81
N PRO A 63 -21.61 -5.83 3.98
CA PRO A 63 -22.40 -6.83 4.70
C PRO A 63 -23.60 -7.41 3.93
N ASP A 64 -24.08 -6.69 2.92
CA ASP A 64 -25.17 -7.12 2.02
C ASP A 64 -24.67 -7.89 0.78
N GLY A 65 -23.35 -8.13 0.68
CA GLY A 65 -22.70 -8.79 -0.45
C GLY A 65 -22.39 -7.87 -1.64
N ALA A 66 -22.74 -6.57 -1.57
CA ALA A 66 -22.35 -5.62 -2.61
C ALA A 66 -20.83 -5.38 -2.59
N ILE A 67 -20.26 -5.13 -3.77
CA ILE A 67 -18.83 -4.80 -3.91
C ILE A 67 -18.68 -3.29 -4.11
N ALA A 68 -18.08 -2.63 -3.13
CA ALA A 68 -17.58 -1.28 -3.26
C ALA A 68 -16.11 -1.27 -3.69
N SER A 69 -15.63 -0.13 -4.16
CA SER A 69 -14.23 0.02 -4.56
C SER A 69 -13.73 1.43 -4.28
N VAL A 70 -12.53 1.51 -3.70
CA VAL A 70 -11.86 2.74 -3.32
C VAL A 70 -10.52 2.85 -4.02
N GLY A 71 -10.12 4.08 -4.32
CA GLY A 71 -8.81 4.42 -4.86
C GLY A 71 -8.27 5.69 -4.24
N TYR A 72 -6.99 5.95 -4.48
CA TYR A 72 -6.27 7.11 -3.98
C TYR A 72 -6.95 8.43 -4.37
N ALA A 73 -7.04 9.34 -3.40
CA ALA A 73 -7.55 10.71 -3.58
C ALA A 73 -6.54 11.78 -3.14
N GLY A 74 -5.61 11.47 -2.25
CA GLY A 74 -4.58 12.40 -1.80
C GLY A 74 -3.76 11.84 -0.65
N LYS A 75 -2.68 12.53 -0.27
CA LYS A 75 -1.84 12.16 0.86
C LYS A 75 -1.39 13.38 1.63
N THR A 76 -1.20 13.23 2.94
CA THR A 76 -0.58 14.30 3.74
C THR A 76 0.86 14.56 3.31
N ASP A 77 1.31 15.81 3.46
CA ASP A 77 2.71 16.19 3.24
C ASP A 77 3.55 15.77 4.45
N ARG A 78 3.64 14.45 4.63
CA ARG A 78 4.37 13.78 5.70
C ARG A 78 5.17 12.63 5.12
N PRO A 79 6.40 12.41 5.59
CA PRO A 79 7.21 11.29 5.13
C PRO A 79 6.54 9.97 5.52
N TYR A 80 6.67 8.99 4.62
CA TYR A 80 6.28 7.62 4.91
C TYR A 80 7.36 6.95 5.78
N THR A 81 6.95 6.31 6.87
CA THR A 81 7.80 5.45 7.69
C THR A 81 7.39 4.00 7.54
N SER A 82 8.34 3.13 7.19
CA SER A 82 8.09 1.69 7.06
C SER A 82 7.96 1.04 8.44
N ILE A 83 6.78 0.49 8.74
CA ILE A 83 6.55 -0.30 9.96
C ILE A 83 7.51 -1.48 10.05
N GLY A 84 7.76 -2.15 8.93
CA GLY A 84 8.69 -3.27 8.88
C GLY A 84 10.11 -2.88 9.31
N MET A 85 10.60 -1.73 8.87
CA MET A 85 11.90 -1.22 9.29
C MET A 85 11.92 -0.78 10.76
N GLU A 86 10.82 -0.23 11.28
CA GLU A 86 10.71 0.11 12.70
C GLU A 86 10.71 -1.14 13.59
N LEU A 87 10.10 -2.24 13.15
CA LEU A 87 10.20 -3.54 13.83
C LEU A 87 11.64 -4.07 13.83
N VAL A 88 12.38 -3.89 12.73
CA VAL A 88 13.81 -4.24 12.67
C VAL A 88 14.64 -3.37 13.61
N ARG A 89 14.37 -2.06 13.63
CA ARG A 89 15.07 -1.10 14.49
C ARG A 89 14.92 -1.43 15.96
N ASP A 90 13.73 -1.87 16.35
CA ASP A 90 13.40 -2.24 17.73
C ASP A 90 13.76 -3.72 18.04
N GLY A 91 14.44 -4.42 17.12
CA GLY A 91 14.98 -5.78 17.34
C GLY A 91 13.95 -6.91 17.30
N ILE A 92 12.74 -6.64 16.80
CA ILE A 92 11.64 -7.63 16.74
C ILE A 92 11.76 -8.53 15.52
N LEU A 93 12.15 -7.96 14.38
CA LEU A 93 12.38 -8.71 13.14
C LEU A 93 13.84 -8.57 12.71
N GLU A 94 14.39 -9.63 12.14
CA GLU A 94 15.68 -9.54 11.47
C GLU A 94 15.52 -8.90 10.09
N ARG A 95 16.50 -8.08 9.70
CA ARG A 95 16.50 -7.42 8.39
C ARG A 95 16.50 -8.42 7.22
N SER A 96 17.20 -9.54 7.38
CA SER A 96 17.26 -10.66 6.42
C SER A 96 15.90 -11.34 6.22
N GLY A 97 15.05 -11.37 7.25
CA GLY A 97 13.71 -11.95 7.23
C GLY A 97 12.59 -10.95 6.96
N LEU A 98 12.91 -9.69 6.64
CA LEU A 98 11.93 -8.63 6.50
C LEU A 98 11.09 -8.81 5.21
N THR A 99 9.92 -9.41 5.38
CA THR A 99 8.92 -9.59 4.32
C THR A 99 7.56 -9.10 4.79
N LEU A 100 6.68 -8.70 3.86
CA LEU A 100 5.32 -8.29 4.21
C LEU A 100 4.57 -9.39 4.99
N PRO A 101 4.60 -10.68 4.60
CA PRO A 101 4.01 -11.75 5.39
C PRO A 101 4.54 -11.83 6.84
N ALA A 102 5.84 -11.67 7.06
CA ALA A 102 6.42 -11.68 8.40
C ALA A 102 5.93 -10.49 9.24
N VAL A 103 5.86 -9.30 8.65
CA VAL A 103 5.31 -8.10 9.31
C VAL A 103 3.83 -8.31 9.66
N LEU A 104 3.02 -8.83 8.72
CA LEU A 104 1.60 -9.09 8.95
C LEU A 104 1.38 -10.18 10.01
N ALA A 105 2.19 -11.23 10.01
CA ALA A 105 2.13 -12.28 11.02
C ALA A 105 2.38 -11.70 12.42
N TYR A 106 3.40 -10.85 12.57
CA TYR A 106 3.69 -10.18 13.84
C TYR A 106 2.55 -9.25 14.28
N LEU A 107 2.05 -8.39 13.38
CA LEU A 107 0.97 -7.44 13.69
C LEU A 107 -0.34 -8.14 14.05
N ARG A 108 -0.64 -9.30 13.45
CA ARG A 108 -1.80 -10.13 13.81
C ARG A 108 -1.63 -10.81 15.16
N ALA A 109 -0.44 -11.31 15.46
CA ALA A 109 -0.14 -11.96 16.73
C ALA A 109 -0.09 -10.98 17.91
N THR A 110 0.19 -9.70 17.63
CA THR A 110 0.34 -8.64 18.64
C THR A 110 -0.57 -7.45 18.33
N PRO A 111 -1.86 -7.48 18.72
CA PRO A 111 -2.82 -6.43 18.37
C PRO A 111 -2.42 -5.01 18.80
N THR A 112 -1.75 -4.88 19.94
CA THR A 112 -1.25 -3.59 20.47
C THR A 112 -0.10 -3.01 19.64
N ALA A 113 0.57 -3.82 18.81
CA ALA A 113 1.66 -3.36 17.96
C ALA A 113 1.18 -2.30 16.96
N LEU A 114 -0.07 -2.37 16.49
CA LEU A 114 -0.62 -1.37 15.56
C LEU A 114 -0.73 0.01 16.22
N GLU A 115 -1.07 0.08 17.51
CA GLU A 115 -1.12 1.33 18.26
C GLU A 115 0.28 1.92 18.53
N GLN A 116 1.30 1.06 18.56
CA GLN A 116 2.68 1.45 18.78
C GLN A 116 3.39 1.89 17.50
N TYR A 117 3.26 1.12 16.42
CA TYR A 117 4.07 1.28 15.21
C TYR A 117 3.38 2.11 14.14
N LEU A 118 2.06 2.01 13.98
CA LEU A 118 1.36 2.71 12.92
C LEU A 118 1.43 4.25 13.09
N PRO A 119 1.31 4.82 14.31
CA PRO A 119 1.52 6.27 14.51
C PRO A 119 2.91 6.78 14.15
N ARG A 120 3.93 5.91 14.08
CA ARG A 120 5.29 6.30 13.64
C ARG A 120 5.36 6.62 12.15
N ASN A 121 4.39 6.11 11.37
CA ASN A 121 4.16 6.54 10.00
C ASN A 121 3.26 7.78 10.01
N GLU A 122 3.87 8.97 10.01
CA GLU A 122 3.14 10.25 10.01
C GLU A 122 2.30 10.45 8.75
N SER A 123 2.62 9.76 7.64
CA SER A 123 1.88 9.83 6.39
C SER A 123 0.49 9.18 6.47
N PHE A 124 -0.48 9.90 5.91
CA PHE A 124 -1.88 9.51 5.83
C PHE A 124 -2.37 9.62 4.39
N ILE A 125 -3.19 8.66 3.94
CA ILE A 125 -3.72 8.60 2.58
C ILE A 125 -5.24 8.74 2.66
N PHE A 126 -5.78 9.56 1.77
CA PHE A 126 -7.20 9.74 1.58
C PHE A 126 -7.66 9.01 0.33
N PHE A 127 -8.93 8.63 0.32
CA PHE A 127 -9.53 7.81 -0.72
C PHE A 127 -10.75 8.47 -1.35
N ARG A 128 -11.19 7.91 -2.47
CA ARG A 128 -12.45 8.19 -3.14
C ARG A 128 -13.07 6.89 -3.63
N GLU A 129 -14.39 6.84 -3.69
CA GLU A 129 -15.08 5.75 -4.37
C GLU A 129 -14.77 5.77 -5.87
N THR A 130 -14.65 4.59 -6.47
CA THR A 130 -14.28 4.44 -7.88
C THR A 130 -15.36 3.77 -8.73
N GLY A 131 -16.46 3.32 -8.11
CA GLY A 131 -17.60 2.73 -8.82
C GLY A 131 -17.26 1.47 -9.64
N GLY A 132 -16.22 0.74 -9.26
CA GLY A 132 -15.74 -0.46 -9.94
C GLY A 132 -14.64 -0.21 -10.96
N SER A 133 -14.19 1.04 -11.12
CA SER A 133 -13.07 1.37 -12.00
C SER A 133 -11.80 0.61 -11.58
N PRO A 134 -10.93 0.23 -12.53
CA PRO A 134 -9.66 -0.42 -12.21
C PRO A 134 -8.82 0.40 -11.23
N PRO A 135 -8.02 -0.24 -10.36
CA PRO A 135 -7.11 0.46 -9.46
C PRO A 135 -6.20 1.39 -10.28
N THR A 136 -6.11 2.64 -9.84
CA THR A 136 -5.23 3.64 -10.45
C THR A 136 -3.96 3.73 -9.61
N GLY A 137 -2.80 3.68 -10.27
CA GLY A 137 -1.53 3.93 -9.61
C GLY A 137 -1.45 5.38 -9.12
N SER A 138 -0.43 5.70 -8.34
CA SER A 138 -0.14 7.07 -7.86
C SER A 138 -0.04 8.17 -8.94
N LEU A 139 0.04 7.80 -10.23
CA LEU A 139 0.01 8.71 -11.38
C LEU A 139 -1.40 8.94 -11.95
N GLY A 140 -2.45 8.37 -11.35
CA GLY A 140 -3.83 8.50 -11.81
C GLY A 140 -4.18 7.68 -13.06
N VAL A 141 -3.29 6.78 -13.50
CA VAL A 141 -3.53 5.87 -14.63
C VAL A 141 -3.82 4.44 -14.14
N PRO A 142 -4.69 3.67 -14.81
CA PRO A 142 -4.93 2.27 -14.46
C PRO A 142 -3.63 1.48 -14.46
N VAL A 143 -3.34 0.76 -13.37
CA VAL A 143 -2.23 -0.19 -13.35
C VAL A 143 -2.67 -1.48 -14.03
N THR A 144 -1.83 -1.97 -14.94
CA THR A 144 -2.04 -3.23 -15.64
C THR A 144 -1.19 -4.28 -14.94
N GLY A 145 -1.84 -5.31 -14.40
CA GLY A 145 -1.15 -6.46 -13.81
C GLY A 145 -0.11 -7.00 -14.80
N ASP A 146 1.05 -7.40 -14.28
CA ASP A 146 2.15 -7.97 -15.04
C ASP A 146 2.85 -6.99 -16.02
N ARG A 147 2.46 -5.70 -16.01
CA ARG A 147 2.95 -4.65 -16.94
C ARG A 147 3.25 -3.31 -16.28
N SER A 148 2.76 -3.06 -15.06
CA SER A 148 3.07 -1.85 -14.30
C SER A 148 4.16 -2.10 -13.28
N ILE A 149 5.11 -1.16 -13.19
CA ILE A 149 6.14 -1.14 -12.14
C ILE A 149 6.07 0.16 -11.33
N ALA A 150 6.69 0.16 -10.14
CA ALA A 150 7.05 1.34 -9.39
C ALA A 150 8.56 1.40 -9.17
N THR A 151 9.16 2.56 -9.47
CA THR A 151 10.60 2.81 -9.31
C THR A 151 10.91 4.12 -8.58
N ASP A 152 12.20 4.38 -8.32
CA ASP A 152 12.66 5.67 -7.79
C ASP A 152 12.54 6.76 -8.86
N LYS A 153 11.65 7.74 -8.61
CA LYS A 153 11.33 8.82 -9.54
C LYS A 153 12.46 9.83 -9.76
N SER A 154 13.48 9.83 -8.90
CA SER A 154 14.69 10.60 -9.15
C SER A 154 15.57 9.98 -10.24
N LEU A 155 15.37 8.69 -10.54
CA LEU A 155 16.16 7.92 -11.50
C LEU A 155 15.39 7.57 -12.78
N MET A 156 14.09 7.32 -12.69
CA MET A 156 13.24 7.01 -13.84
C MET A 156 11.97 7.89 -13.82
N PRO A 157 11.65 8.60 -14.92
CA PRO A 157 10.48 9.45 -14.94
C PRO A 157 9.19 8.62 -14.93
N PRO A 158 8.12 9.13 -14.29
CA PRO A 158 6.77 8.60 -14.44
C PRO A 158 6.39 8.26 -15.89
N GLY A 159 5.84 7.08 -16.12
CA GLY A 159 5.40 6.60 -17.44
C GLY A 159 6.52 6.10 -18.36
N ALA A 160 7.76 6.04 -17.90
CA ALA A 160 8.87 5.50 -18.68
C ALA A 160 8.63 4.03 -19.06
N LEU A 161 9.00 3.69 -20.30
CA LEU A 161 9.09 2.31 -20.77
C LEU A 161 10.38 1.68 -20.25
N ALA A 162 10.26 0.52 -19.62
CA ALA A 162 11.39 -0.27 -19.15
C ALA A 162 11.32 -1.69 -19.71
N PHE A 163 12.46 -2.36 -19.79
CA PHE A 163 12.54 -3.79 -20.05
C PHE A 163 13.05 -4.50 -18.79
N ILE A 164 12.28 -5.45 -18.29
CA ILE A 164 12.65 -6.25 -17.11
C ILE A 164 13.06 -7.66 -17.54
N GLN A 165 14.09 -8.17 -16.87
CA GLN A 165 14.50 -9.57 -16.92
C GLN A 165 14.59 -10.08 -15.47
N VAL A 166 13.49 -10.63 -14.97
CA VAL A 166 13.35 -11.04 -13.57
C VAL A 166 12.55 -12.31 -13.43
N PRO A 167 12.86 -13.20 -12.47
CA PRO A 167 11.96 -14.28 -12.11
C PRO A 167 10.76 -13.70 -11.35
N LEU A 168 9.55 -13.85 -11.89
CA LEU A 168 8.31 -13.44 -11.22
C LEU A 168 7.61 -14.65 -10.60
N PRO A 169 7.01 -14.51 -9.39
CA PRO A 169 6.23 -15.56 -8.78
C PRO A 169 4.87 -15.70 -9.45
N TYR A 170 4.50 -16.93 -9.77
CA TYR A 170 3.18 -17.31 -10.27
C TYR A 170 2.64 -18.45 -9.40
N ALA A 171 1.32 -18.49 -9.19
CA ALA A 171 0.69 -19.64 -8.54
C ALA A 171 1.00 -20.91 -9.35
N ASP A 172 1.51 -21.94 -8.71
CA ASP A 172 1.41 -23.28 -9.25
C ASP A 172 0.01 -23.82 -8.90
N GLY A 173 -0.60 -24.60 -9.79
CA GLY A 173 -1.98 -25.06 -9.63
C GLY A 173 -2.24 -25.95 -8.40
N ASN A 174 -1.25 -26.13 -7.53
CA ASN A 174 -1.30 -26.92 -6.30
C ASN A 174 -1.24 -26.04 -5.03
N GLY A 175 -1.43 -24.72 -5.16
CA GLY A 175 -1.40 -23.79 -4.04
C GLY A 175 0.00 -23.37 -3.59
N GLY A 176 1.04 -23.73 -4.34
CA GLY A 176 2.41 -23.24 -4.17
C GLY A 176 2.72 -22.03 -5.06
N MET A 177 3.93 -21.50 -4.91
CA MET A 177 4.46 -20.45 -5.79
C MET A 177 5.63 -20.98 -6.62
N ALA A 178 5.54 -20.83 -7.93
CA ALA A 178 6.61 -21.10 -8.88
C ALA A 178 7.17 -19.81 -9.45
N PHE A 179 8.49 -19.64 -9.40
CA PHE A 179 9.17 -18.52 -10.03
C PHE A 179 9.44 -18.83 -11.49
N ARG A 180 8.96 -17.98 -12.40
CA ARG A 180 9.17 -18.14 -13.85
C ARG A 180 10.06 -17.01 -14.37
N PRO A 181 11.13 -17.32 -15.12
CA PRO A 181 11.91 -16.30 -15.83
C PRO A 181 10.98 -15.44 -16.69
N THR A 182 10.98 -14.13 -16.44
CA THR A 182 10.12 -13.17 -17.15
C THR A 182 10.95 -12.11 -17.82
N HIS A 183 10.72 -11.94 -19.12
CA HIS A 183 11.39 -10.97 -19.99
C HIS A 183 10.30 -10.17 -20.70
N ARG A 184 10.11 -8.89 -20.35
CA ARG A 184 9.06 -8.08 -20.98
C ARG A 184 9.27 -6.59 -20.82
N PHE A 185 8.61 -5.84 -21.72
CA PHE A 185 8.41 -4.41 -21.55
C PHE A 185 7.31 -4.12 -20.53
N VAL A 186 7.56 -3.12 -19.69
CA VAL A 186 6.70 -2.62 -18.61
C VAL A 186 6.71 -1.09 -18.58
N LEU A 187 5.74 -0.49 -17.91
CA LEU A 187 5.62 0.96 -17.75
C LEU A 187 5.70 1.34 -16.26
N ASP A 188 6.43 2.40 -15.94
CA ASP A 188 6.54 2.92 -14.58
C ASP A 188 5.32 3.79 -14.21
N GLN A 189 4.22 3.11 -13.89
CA GLN A 189 2.88 3.67 -13.71
C GLN A 189 2.51 3.92 -12.24
N ASP A 190 3.37 3.50 -11.31
CA ASP A 190 3.13 3.65 -9.88
C ASP A 190 4.34 4.22 -9.13
N THR A 191 4.15 4.63 -7.88
CA THR A 191 5.12 5.36 -7.05
C THR A 191 5.05 4.78 -5.66
N GLY A 192 6.07 4.01 -5.29
CA GLY A 192 6.30 3.61 -3.91
C GLY A 192 7.25 4.61 -3.26
N SER A 193 6.81 5.35 -2.25
CA SER A 193 7.69 6.21 -1.44
C SER A 193 8.84 5.43 -0.75
N ALA A 194 8.68 4.11 -0.64
CA ALA A 194 9.64 3.14 -0.12
C ALA A 194 10.66 2.64 -1.16
N ILE A 195 10.48 2.96 -2.45
CA ILE A 195 11.38 2.55 -3.53
C ILE A 195 12.38 3.69 -3.78
N ARG A 196 13.57 3.53 -3.20
CA ARG A 196 14.68 4.46 -3.34
C ARG A 196 15.95 3.73 -3.74
N GLY A 197 16.73 4.32 -4.65
CA GLY A 197 18.01 3.81 -5.13
C GLY A 197 17.91 3.01 -6.43
N ALA A 198 19.04 2.94 -7.13
CA ALA A 198 19.17 2.18 -8.37
C ALA A 198 18.98 0.68 -8.12
N GLY A 199 18.34 -0.01 -9.06
CA GLY A 199 18.15 -1.47 -9.01
C GLY A 199 16.94 -1.96 -8.20
N ARG A 200 16.12 -1.09 -7.58
CA ARG A 200 14.83 -1.53 -6.99
C ARG A 200 13.65 -1.29 -7.94
N VAL A 201 12.84 -2.32 -8.12
CA VAL A 201 11.59 -2.30 -8.90
C VAL A 201 10.52 -3.08 -8.14
N ASP A 202 9.35 -2.47 -7.96
CA ASP A 202 8.13 -3.19 -7.56
C ASP A 202 7.34 -3.52 -8.81
N VAL A 203 7.01 -4.79 -9.03
CA VAL A 203 6.17 -5.25 -10.14
C VAL A 203 4.76 -5.49 -9.63
N PHE A 204 3.78 -4.82 -10.23
CA PHE A 204 2.37 -5.05 -9.92
C PHE A 204 1.88 -6.28 -10.70
N LEU A 205 1.55 -7.37 -10.00
CA LEU A 205 1.11 -8.64 -10.61
C LEU A 205 -0.42 -8.76 -10.79
N GLY A 206 -1.17 -7.71 -10.46
CA GLY A 206 -2.64 -7.69 -10.53
C GLY A 206 -3.32 -7.89 -9.17
N THR A 207 -4.65 -7.91 -9.18
CA THR A 207 -5.49 -8.14 -7.99
C THR A 207 -6.38 -9.35 -8.21
N GLY A 208 -6.31 -10.35 -7.32
CA GLY A 208 -7.17 -11.52 -7.35
C GLY A 208 -6.86 -12.50 -6.22
N ALA A 209 -7.91 -13.16 -5.72
CA ALA A 209 -7.82 -14.28 -4.78
C ALA A 209 -8.12 -15.57 -5.56
N GLU A 210 -7.16 -16.06 -6.35
CA GLU A 210 -7.22 -17.46 -6.79
C GLU A 210 -6.41 -18.30 -5.80
N ALA A 211 -7.10 -19.23 -5.14
CA ALA A 211 -6.57 -20.31 -4.31
C ALA A 211 -5.50 -19.92 -3.26
N GLY A 212 -5.85 -19.03 -2.33
CA GLY A 212 -5.06 -18.83 -1.09
C GLY A 212 -3.74 -18.06 -1.24
N VAL A 213 -3.40 -17.64 -2.46
CA VAL A 213 -2.30 -16.70 -2.73
C VAL A 213 -2.92 -15.39 -3.20
N SER A 214 -3.00 -14.42 -2.29
CA SER A 214 -3.31 -13.05 -2.70
C SER A 214 -2.19 -12.53 -3.59
N HIS A 215 -2.49 -12.23 -4.86
CA HIS A 215 -1.56 -11.55 -5.75
C HIS A 215 -1.32 -10.13 -5.20
N TRP A 216 -0.21 -9.95 -4.48
CA TRP A 216 0.27 -8.67 -4.01
C TRP A 216 1.48 -8.24 -4.85
N GLY A 217 1.70 -6.92 -4.99
CA GLY A 217 2.87 -6.37 -5.68
C GLY A 217 4.17 -7.02 -5.18
N TYR A 218 5.08 -7.33 -6.11
CA TYR A 218 6.32 -8.05 -5.82
C TYR A 218 7.52 -7.11 -5.96
N SER A 219 8.22 -6.86 -4.85
CA SER A 219 9.44 -6.05 -4.82
C SER A 219 10.66 -6.88 -5.16
N ILE A 220 11.39 -6.49 -6.22
CA ILE A 220 12.67 -7.09 -6.60
C ILE A 220 13.77 -6.05 -6.42
N ALA A 221 14.77 -6.41 -5.61
CA ALA A 221 16.05 -5.73 -5.60
C ALA A 221 16.97 -6.44 -6.61
N LEU A 222 17.22 -5.78 -7.74
CA LEU A 222 18.27 -6.14 -8.68
C LEU A 222 19.59 -5.74 -8.05
N GLY A 223 20.30 -6.73 -7.51
CA GLY A 223 21.67 -6.55 -7.05
C GLY A 223 22.57 -6.15 -8.22
N HIS A 224 23.49 -5.23 -7.96
CA HIS A 224 24.76 -5.14 -8.70
C HIS A 224 25.71 -6.21 -8.18
#